data_AF-A6YLM0-F1
#
_entry.id   AF-A6YLM0-F1
#
_cell.length_a   1.000
_cell.length_b   1.000
_cell.length_c   1.000
_cell.angle_alpha   90.00
_cell.angle_beta   90.00
_cell.angle_gamma   90.00
#
_symmetry.space_group_name_H-M   'P 1'
#
loop_
_entity.id
_entity.type
_entity.pdbx_description
1 polymer ?
#
loop_
_entity_poly.entity_id
_entity_poly.type
_entity_poly.pdbx_seq_one_letter_code
_entity_poly.pdbx_strand_id
1 'polypeptide(L)'
;LLELVIEQFEDLLVRILLLAACISFVLAWFEEGEETITAFVEPFVILLILVANAIVGVWQERNAENAIEALKEYEPEMGKVYRQDRKSVQRIKAKDIVPGDIVEIAVGDKVPADIRLTSIKSTTLRVDQSILTGESVSVIKHTDPVPDPRAVNQDKKNMLFSGTNIAAGKAMGVVVATGVNTEIGKIRDEMVATEQERTPLQQKLDEFGEQLSKVISLICIAVWIINIGH
;
A
#
# COMPACT_ATOMS: atom_id res chain seq x y z
N LEU A 1 7.44 9.10 4.83
CA LEU A 1 7.95 9.48 6.17
C LEU A 1 7.85 10.98 6.40
N LEU A 2 8.55 11.85 5.66
CA LEU A 2 8.39 13.30 5.82
C LEU A 2 6.96 13.79 5.49
N GLU A 3 6.35 13.27 4.42
CA GLU A 3 4.94 13.57 4.08
C GLU A 3 3.98 13.13 5.20
N LEU A 4 4.08 11.88 5.67
CA LEU A 4 3.30 11.39 6.82
C LEU A 4 3.47 12.25 8.08
N VAL A 5 4.68 12.74 8.36
CA VAL A 5 4.91 13.65 9.49
C VAL A 5 4.17 14.97 9.27
N ILE A 6 4.23 15.54 8.06
CA ILE A 6 3.54 16.80 7.73
C ILE A 6 2.01 16.65 7.86
N GLU A 7 1.45 15.52 7.44
CA GLU A 7 0.01 15.23 7.56
C GLU A 7 -0.45 15.22 9.03
N GLN A 8 0.38 14.75 9.97
CA GLN A 8 0.07 14.82 11.41
C GLN A 8 -0.03 16.27 11.93
N PHE A 9 0.60 17.24 11.25
CA PHE A 9 0.49 18.68 11.58
C PHE A 9 -0.66 19.39 10.85
N GLU A 10 -1.43 18.68 10.01
CA GLU A 10 -2.61 19.26 9.37
C GLU A 10 -3.84 19.29 10.28
N ASP A 11 -3.88 18.46 11.32
CA ASP A 11 -4.95 18.44 12.30
C ASP A 11 -5.10 19.81 13.00
N LEU A 12 -6.35 20.28 13.06
CA LEU A 12 -6.72 21.56 13.63
C LEU A 12 -6.32 21.71 15.11
N LEU A 13 -6.43 20.63 15.90
CA LEU A 13 -5.99 20.62 17.30
C LEU A 13 -4.47 20.69 17.42
N VAL A 14 -3.76 19.96 16.57
CA VAL A 14 -2.28 20.00 16.53
C VAL A 14 -1.80 21.41 16.17
N ARG A 15 -2.47 22.10 15.24
CA ARG A 15 -2.17 23.51 14.92
C ARG A 15 -2.43 24.46 16.08
N ILE A 16 -3.46 24.25 16.88
CA ILE A 16 -3.71 25.04 18.10
C ILE A 16 -2.59 24.82 19.13
N LEU A 17 -2.19 23.57 19.36
CA LEU A 17 -1.08 23.24 20.25
C LEU A 17 0.25 23.80 19.75
N LEU A 18 0.50 23.76 18.44
CA LEU A 18 1.67 24.37 17.82
C LEU A 18 1.67 25.89 18.02
N LEU A 19 0.52 26.55 17.82
CA LEU A 19 0.37 27.99 18.06
C LEU A 19 0.63 28.32 19.54
N ALA A 20 0.11 27.52 20.48
CA ALA A 20 0.36 27.68 21.91
C ALA A 20 1.85 27.50 22.24
N ALA A 21 2.52 26.52 21.65
CA ALA A 21 3.96 26.32 21.80
C ALA A 21 4.76 27.53 21.30
N CYS A 22 4.38 28.09 20.14
CA CYS A 22 5.02 29.29 19.60
C CYS A 22 4.81 30.51 20.49
N ILE A 23 3.59 30.74 20.98
CA ILE A 23 3.29 31.86 21.89
C ILE A 23 4.06 31.69 23.20
N SER A 24 4.04 30.51 23.82
CA SER A 24 4.77 30.21 25.05
C SER A 24 6.28 30.40 24.86
N PHE A 25 6.84 29.98 23.73
CA PHE A 25 8.25 30.22 23.40
C PHE A 25 8.59 31.71 23.26
N VAL A 26 7.72 32.50 22.62
CA VAL A 26 7.89 33.95 22.49
C VAL A 26 7.80 34.63 23.86
N LEU A 27 6.83 34.25 24.70
CA LEU A 27 6.68 34.78 26.05
C LEU A 27 7.91 34.48 26.91
N ALA A 28 8.40 33.23 26.90
CA ALA A 28 9.62 32.82 27.61
C ALA A 28 10.87 33.58 27.12
N TRP A 29 10.91 33.98 25.84
CA TRP A 29 12.02 34.75 25.28
C TRP A 29 12.02 36.22 25.72
N PHE A 30 10.84 36.81 25.94
CA PHE A 30 10.68 38.19 26.40
C PHE A 30 10.69 38.34 27.93
N GLU A 31 10.71 37.24 28.67
CA GLU A 31 10.73 37.22 30.13
C GLU A 31 12.14 37.56 30.66
N GLU A 32 12.40 38.84 30.94
CA GLU A 32 13.63 39.31 31.58
C GLU A 32 13.57 39.05 33.11
N GLY A 33 13.97 37.85 33.56
CA GLY A 33 14.03 37.48 34.98
C GLY A 33 14.96 36.30 35.31
N GLU A 34 15.39 36.17 36.57
CA GLU A 34 16.38 35.18 37.07
C GLU A 34 15.99 33.70 36.91
N GLU A 35 14.77 33.41 36.44
CA GLU A 35 14.20 32.07 36.24
C GLU A 35 14.20 31.62 34.76
N THR A 36 15.22 32.00 33.99
CA THR A 36 15.32 31.65 32.55
C THR A 36 15.25 30.14 32.28
N ILE A 37 15.69 29.28 33.21
CA ILE A 37 15.72 27.82 33.01
C ILE A 37 14.30 27.21 33.13
N THR A 38 13.43 27.77 33.99
CA THR A 38 12.06 27.27 34.19
C THR A 38 11.11 27.81 33.11
N ALA A 39 11.37 28.99 32.56
CA ALA A 39 10.55 29.61 31.51
C ALA A 39 10.47 28.76 30.22
N PHE A 40 11.53 28.04 29.84
CA PHE A 40 11.52 27.16 28.65
C PHE A 40 10.89 25.79 28.89
N VAL A 41 10.48 25.44 30.12
CA VAL A 41 9.91 24.11 30.42
C VAL A 41 8.56 23.93 29.72
N GLU A 42 7.68 24.94 29.75
CA GLU A 42 6.36 24.86 29.11
C GLU A 42 6.45 24.64 27.59
N PRO A 43 7.13 25.47 26.78
CA PRO A 43 7.20 25.27 25.34
C PRO A 43 7.92 23.97 24.98
N PHE A 44 8.90 23.54 25.79
CA PHE A 44 9.60 22.28 25.58
C PHE A 44 8.69 21.05 25.83
N VAL A 45 7.87 21.07 26.89
CA VAL A 45 6.92 19.98 27.18
C VAL A 45 5.87 19.89 26.09
N ILE A 46 5.33 21.02 25.61
CA ILE A 46 4.36 21.02 24.51
C ILE A 46 4.99 20.45 23.24
N LEU A 47 6.21 20.88 22.89
CA LEU A 47 6.93 20.35 21.74
C LEU A 47 7.18 18.84 21.86
N LEU A 48 7.53 18.35 23.04
CA LEU A 48 7.75 16.93 23.31
C LEU A 48 6.47 16.11 23.08
N ILE A 49 5.31 16.61 23.54
CA ILE A 49 4.01 15.97 23.30
C ILE A 49 3.70 15.92 21.79
N LEU A 50 3.94 17.01 21.07
CA LEU A 50 3.72 17.06 19.61
C LEU A 50 4.60 16.04 18.87
N VAL A 51 5.88 15.96 19.23
CA VAL A 51 6.81 14.97 18.65
C VAL A 51 6.37 13.54 18.99
N ALA A 52 5.96 13.27 20.23
CA ALA A 52 5.47 11.96 20.64
C ALA A 52 4.21 11.56 19.85
N ASN A 53 3.25 12.47 19.71
CA ASN A 53 2.03 12.24 18.94
C ASN A 53 2.33 11.96 17.46
N ALA A 54 3.24 12.74 16.84
CA ALA A 54 3.64 12.51 15.46
C ALA A 54 4.30 11.13 15.26
N ILE A 55 5.15 10.69 16.21
CA ILE A 55 5.77 9.36 16.17
C ILE A 55 4.70 8.26 16.25
N VAL A 56 3.73 8.39 17.16
CA VAL A 56 2.64 7.41 17.31
C VAL A 56 1.77 7.37 16.05
N GLY A 57 1.41 8.53 15.49
CA GLY A 57 0.63 8.63 14.25
C GLY A 57 1.34 7.94 13.07
N VAL A 58 2.61 8.27 12.83
CA VAL A 58 3.41 7.65 11.75
C VAL A 58 3.55 6.14 11.94
N TRP A 59 3.65 5.65 13.18
CA TRP A 59 3.74 4.22 13.44
C TRP A 59 2.42 3.47 13.14
N GLN A 60 1.28 4.06 13.48
CA GLN A 60 -0.03 3.48 13.20
C GLN A 60 -0.30 3.38 11.69
N GLU A 61 0.08 4.41 10.94
CA GLU A 61 -0.18 4.51 9.49
C GLU A 61 0.72 3.57 8.68
N ARG A 62 2.00 3.46 9.05
CA ARG A 62 2.96 2.57 8.39
C ARG A 62 2.56 1.09 8.47
N ASN A 63 1.77 0.70 9.47
CA ASN A 63 1.32 -0.68 9.59
C ASN A 63 0.34 -1.09 8.47
N ALA A 64 -0.36 -0.12 7.86
CA ALA A 64 -1.35 -0.38 6.83
C ALA A 64 -0.72 -0.55 5.43
N GLU A 65 0.38 0.14 5.12
CA GLU A 65 1.11 -0.01 3.85
C GLU A 65 1.74 -1.40 3.67
N ASN A 66 2.10 -2.07 4.77
CA ASN A 66 2.76 -3.37 4.75
C ASN A 66 1.95 -4.46 4.01
N ALA A 67 0.62 -4.37 4.01
CA ALA A 67 -0.24 -5.34 3.32
C ALA A 67 -0.06 -5.29 1.79
N ILE A 68 0.18 -4.11 1.22
CA ILE A 68 0.41 -3.93 -0.21
C ILE A 68 1.81 -4.43 -0.58
N GLU A 69 2.80 -4.25 0.30
CA GLU A 69 4.16 -4.70 0.07
C GLU A 69 4.28 -6.24 0.10
N ALA A 70 3.50 -6.92 0.95
CA ALA A 70 3.42 -8.38 0.95
C ALA A 70 2.93 -8.96 -0.39
N LEU A 71 2.07 -8.24 -1.13
CA LEU A 71 1.64 -8.67 -2.47
C LEU A 71 2.79 -8.63 -3.50
N LYS A 72 3.74 -7.70 -3.36
CA LYS A 72 4.91 -7.61 -4.27
C LYS A 72 5.86 -8.81 -4.12
N GLU A 73 5.85 -9.48 -2.96
CA GLU A 73 6.64 -10.70 -2.73
C GLU A 73 6.18 -11.89 -3.61
N TYR A 74 4.97 -11.78 -4.18
CA TYR A 74 4.46 -12.72 -5.16
C TYR A 74 4.89 -12.44 -6.61
N GLU A 75 5.59 -11.35 -6.89
CA GLU A 75 6.17 -11.11 -8.22
C GLU A 75 7.55 -11.76 -8.32
N PRO A 76 7.81 -12.66 -9.29
CA PRO A 76 9.16 -13.20 -9.48
C PRO A 76 10.12 -12.12 -9.96
N GLU A 77 11.38 -12.16 -9.52
CA GLU A 77 12.38 -11.19 -9.98
C GLU A 77 12.73 -11.38 -11.47
N MET A 78 12.69 -12.61 -11.95
CA MET A 78 13.14 -13.00 -13.29
C MET A 78 12.14 -13.93 -13.99
N GLY A 79 12.03 -13.82 -15.31
CA GLY A 79 11.28 -14.74 -16.17
C GLY A 79 12.08 -15.22 -17.37
N LYS A 80 11.59 -16.28 -18.03
CA LYS A 80 12.22 -16.90 -19.21
C LYS A 80 11.40 -16.59 -20.46
N VAL A 81 12.01 -15.92 -21.43
CA VAL A 81 11.36 -15.50 -22.69
C VAL A 81 12.12 -16.00 -23.92
N TYR A 82 11.39 -16.13 -25.03
CA TYR A 82 11.92 -16.27 -26.38
C TYR A 82 11.63 -14.98 -27.16
N ARG A 83 12.68 -14.28 -27.58
CA ARG A 83 12.62 -13.07 -28.40
C ARG A 83 13.45 -13.26 -29.67
N GLN A 84 13.14 -12.52 -30.72
CA GLN A 84 13.72 -12.73 -32.06
C GLN A 84 15.25 -12.53 -32.12
N ASP A 85 15.81 -11.77 -31.19
CA ASP A 85 17.24 -11.44 -31.14
C ASP A 85 18.13 -12.64 -30.76
N ARG A 86 17.58 -13.68 -30.12
CA ARG A 86 18.33 -14.90 -29.77
C ARG A 86 17.50 -16.17 -29.95
N LYS A 87 18.13 -17.22 -30.48
CA LYS A 87 17.51 -18.55 -30.64
C LYS A 87 17.31 -19.29 -29.31
N SER A 88 18.13 -19.01 -28.30
CA SER A 88 18.05 -19.63 -26.97
C SER A 88 17.11 -18.87 -26.04
N VAL A 89 16.55 -19.57 -25.06
CA VAL A 89 15.77 -18.94 -23.98
C VAL A 89 16.61 -17.87 -23.27
N GLN A 90 16.00 -16.72 -23.00
CA GLN A 90 16.63 -15.60 -22.32
C GLN A 90 15.99 -15.42 -20.94
N ARG A 91 16.81 -15.20 -19.92
CA ARG A 91 16.33 -14.84 -18.59
C ARG A 91 16.38 -13.33 -18.42
N ILE A 92 15.22 -12.68 -18.37
CA ILE A 92 15.07 -11.23 -18.22
C ILE A 92 14.34 -10.91 -16.92
N LYS A 93 14.37 -9.64 -16.47
CA LYS A 93 13.60 -9.23 -15.30
C LYS A 93 12.11 -9.37 -15.61
N ALA A 94 11.30 -9.83 -14.66
CA ALA A 94 9.87 -10.03 -14.92
C ALA A 94 9.16 -8.73 -15.33
N LYS A 95 9.60 -7.59 -14.78
CA LYS A 95 9.11 -6.24 -15.16
C LYS A 95 9.36 -5.86 -16.62
N ASP A 96 10.31 -6.51 -17.30
CA ASP A 96 10.65 -6.24 -18.70
C ASP A 96 9.84 -7.13 -19.67
N ILE A 97 8.98 -8.02 -19.14
CA ILE A 97 8.08 -8.88 -19.92
C ILE A 97 6.88 -8.05 -20.37
N VAL A 98 6.50 -8.19 -21.65
CA VAL A 98 5.39 -7.45 -22.26
C VAL A 98 4.35 -8.41 -22.86
N PRO A 99 3.08 -7.96 -23.01
CA PRO A 99 2.09 -8.71 -23.76
C PRO A 99 2.60 -9.08 -25.16
N GLY A 100 2.42 -10.34 -25.55
CA GLY A 100 2.94 -10.91 -26.79
C GLY A 100 4.29 -11.64 -26.66
N ASP A 101 5.03 -11.47 -25.56
CA ASP A 101 6.23 -12.27 -25.32
C ASP A 101 5.89 -13.76 -25.23
N ILE A 102 6.72 -14.61 -25.84
CA ILE A 102 6.64 -16.06 -25.67
C ILE A 102 7.48 -16.42 -24.45
N VAL A 103 6.84 -17.02 -23.45
CA VAL A 103 7.46 -17.37 -22.18
C VAL A 103 7.57 -18.87 -21.99
N GLU A 104 8.62 -19.28 -21.29
CA GLU A 104 8.82 -20.66 -20.86
C GLU A 104 8.67 -20.76 -19.35
N ILE A 105 7.89 -21.73 -18.91
CA ILE A 105 7.66 -22.01 -17.49
C ILE A 105 7.91 -23.50 -17.22
N ALA A 106 8.52 -23.78 -16.08
CA ALA A 106 8.87 -25.12 -15.61
C ALA A 106 8.56 -25.27 -14.12
N VAL A 107 8.60 -26.50 -13.64
CA VAL A 107 8.41 -26.83 -12.22
C VAL A 107 9.28 -25.95 -11.31
N GLY A 108 8.66 -25.42 -10.25
CA GLY A 108 9.29 -24.52 -9.29
C GLY A 108 9.34 -23.06 -9.72
N ASP A 109 9.03 -22.73 -10.98
CA ASP A 109 8.91 -21.33 -11.38
C ASP A 109 7.63 -20.71 -10.83
N LYS A 110 7.74 -19.45 -10.42
CA LYS A 110 6.60 -18.57 -10.20
C LYS A 110 6.26 -17.88 -11.52
N VAL A 111 4.96 -17.81 -11.83
CA VAL A 111 4.46 -17.28 -13.09
C VAL A 111 4.59 -15.74 -13.09
N PRO A 112 5.29 -15.13 -14.07
CA PRO A 112 5.61 -13.70 -14.03
C PRO A 112 4.52 -12.77 -14.58
N ALA A 113 3.54 -13.31 -15.29
CA ALA A 113 2.49 -12.56 -15.97
C ALA A 113 1.30 -13.49 -16.24
N ASP A 114 0.16 -12.95 -16.68
CA ASP A 114 -0.93 -13.80 -17.15
C ASP A 114 -0.60 -14.32 -18.54
N ILE A 115 -0.62 -15.64 -18.70
CA ILE A 115 -0.09 -16.33 -19.88
C ILE A 115 -1.15 -17.28 -20.43
N ARG A 116 -1.41 -17.17 -21.72
CA ARG A 116 -2.16 -18.17 -22.48
C ARG A 116 -1.21 -19.28 -22.91
N LEU A 117 -1.47 -20.50 -22.47
CA LEU A 117 -0.67 -21.67 -22.84
C LEU A 117 -0.71 -21.91 -24.35
N THR A 118 0.43 -22.22 -24.96
CA THR A 118 0.50 -22.54 -26.40
C THR A 118 0.96 -23.96 -26.62
N SER A 119 1.85 -24.49 -25.78
CA SER A 119 2.36 -25.84 -25.90
C SER A 119 2.81 -26.37 -24.54
N ILE A 120 2.33 -27.55 -24.16
CA ILE A 120 2.83 -28.26 -22.98
C ILE A 120 3.93 -29.21 -23.46
N LYS A 121 5.12 -29.11 -22.84
CA LYS A 121 6.31 -29.91 -23.21
C LYS A 121 6.45 -31.18 -22.36
N SER A 122 5.82 -31.22 -21.20
CA SER A 122 5.72 -32.39 -20.33
C SER A 122 4.45 -33.21 -20.61
N THR A 123 4.32 -34.39 -20.00
CA THR A 123 3.09 -35.21 -20.07
C THR A 123 1.88 -34.48 -19.51
N THR A 124 2.06 -33.77 -18.39
CA THR A 124 1.03 -32.93 -17.78
C THR A 124 1.65 -31.65 -17.25
N LEU A 125 0.85 -30.61 -17.16
CA LEU A 125 1.19 -29.36 -16.48
C LEU A 125 0.26 -29.20 -15.29
N ARG A 126 0.83 -29.00 -14.09
CA ARG A 126 0.10 -28.78 -12.84
C ARG A 126 0.52 -27.45 -12.24
N VAL A 127 -0.46 -26.67 -11.80
CA VAL A 127 -0.26 -25.32 -11.27
C VAL A 127 -0.95 -25.22 -9.92
N ASP A 128 -0.24 -24.67 -8.94
CA ASP A 128 -0.81 -24.26 -7.67
C ASP A 128 -1.40 -22.85 -7.81
N GLN A 129 -2.72 -22.76 -7.71
CA GLN A 129 -3.49 -21.52 -7.86
C GLN A 129 -4.11 -21.06 -6.54
N SER A 130 -3.63 -21.57 -5.40
CA SER A 130 -4.15 -21.29 -4.06
C SER A 130 -4.27 -19.80 -3.74
N ILE A 131 -3.35 -18.97 -4.24
CA ILE A 131 -3.39 -17.51 -4.05
C ILE A 131 -4.60 -16.82 -4.69
N LEU A 132 -5.20 -17.41 -5.75
CA LEU A 132 -6.35 -16.83 -6.47
C LEU A 132 -7.65 -17.58 -6.21
N THR A 133 -7.59 -18.87 -5.89
CA THR A 133 -8.77 -19.72 -5.71
C THR A 133 -9.01 -20.13 -4.27
N GLY A 134 -8.02 -19.99 -3.38
CA GLY A 134 -8.06 -20.52 -2.01
C GLY A 134 -7.90 -22.04 -1.89
N GLU A 135 -7.80 -22.75 -3.02
CA GLU A 135 -7.69 -24.21 -3.04
C GLU A 135 -6.22 -24.66 -3.15
N SER A 136 -5.72 -25.42 -2.17
CA SER A 136 -4.33 -25.93 -2.17
C SER A 136 -4.07 -27.08 -3.16
N VAL A 137 -5.08 -27.54 -3.89
CA VAL A 137 -4.94 -28.68 -4.81
C VAL A 137 -4.45 -28.16 -6.17
N SER A 138 -3.36 -28.74 -6.66
CA SER A 138 -2.82 -28.37 -7.98
C SER A 138 -3.80 -28.70 -9.10
N VAL A 139 -4.01 -27.76 -10.02
CA VAL A 139 -4.94 -27.90 -11.15
C VAL A 139 -4.19 -28.31 -12.42
N ILE A 140 -4.74 -29.26 -13.17
CA ILE A 140 -4.21 -29.68 -14.47
C ILE A 140 -4.63 -28.67 -15.54
N LYS A 141 -3.66 -28.26 -16.36
CA LYS A 141 -3.87 -27.30 -17.45
C LYS A 141 -3.83 -27.96 -18.83
N HIS A 142 -4.49 -27.32 -19.79
CA HIS A 142 -4.65 -27.77 -21.18
C HIS A 142 -4.41 -26.62 -22.17
N THR A 143 -4.26 -26.89 -23.46
CA THR A 143 -4.06 -25.85 -24.49
C THR A 143 -5.34 -25.46 -25.21
N ASP A 144 -6.42 -26.23 -25.07
CA ASP A 144 -7.68 -26.01 -25.77
C ASP A 144 -8.35 -24.68 -25.37
N PRO A 145 -9.07 -24.03 -26.30
CA PRO A 145 -9.84 -22.83 -25.98
C PRO A 145 -10.95 -23.17 -24.98
N VAL A 146 -11.19 -22.26 -24.03
CA VAL A 146 -12.36 -22.31 -23.15
C VAL A 146 -13.49 -21.59 -23.89
N PRO A 147 -14.64 -22.25 -24.16
CA PRO A 147 -15.69 -21.65 -25.00
C PRO A 147 -16.40 -20.46 -24.37
N ASP A 148 -16.49 -20.45 -23.03
CA ASP A 148 -17.20 -19.40 -22.31
C ASP A 148 -16.32 -18.13 -22.18
N PRO A 149 -16.71 -17.00 -22.80
CA PRO A 149 -15.98 -15.75 -22.68
C PRO A 149 -16.03 -15.14 -21.27
N ARG A 150 -16.95 -15.58 -20.41
CA ARG A 150 -17.12 -15.13 -19.02
C ARG A 150 -16.69 -16.18 -18.00
N ALA A 151 -15.92 -17.17 -18.43
CA ALA A 151 -15.38 -18.20 -17.55
C ALA A 151 -14.64 -17.58 -16.35
N VAL A 152 -14.91 -18.10 -15.16
CA VAL A 152 -14.19 -17.73 -13.94
C VAL A 152 -12.75 -18.25 -13.98
N ASN A 153 -11.87 -17.72 -13.11
CA ASN A 153 -10.44 -18.05 -13.14
C ASN A 153 -10.15 -19.55 -12.94
N GLN A 154 -11.02 -20.27 -12.22
CA GLN A 154 -10.93 -21.73 -12.05
C GLN A 154 -11.17 -22.49 -13.37
N ASP A 155 -12.07 -22.00 -14.22
CA ASP A 155 -12.43 -22.64 -15.49
C ASP A 155 -11.46 -22.36 -16.63
N LYS A 156 -10.64 -21.30 -16.48
CA LYS A 156 -9.55 -20.93 -17.41
C LYS A 156 -8.38 -21.93 -17.34
N LYS A 157 -8.62 -23.18 -17.72
CA LYS A 157 -7.64 -24.28 -17.73
C LYS A 157 -6.52 -24.12 -18.75
N ASN A 158 -6.64 -23.14 -19.64
CA ASN A 158 -5.63 -22.79 -20.63
C ASN A 158 -4.80 -21.56 -20.29
N MET A 159 -5.01 -21.01 -19.09
CA MET A 159 -4.30 -19.84 -18.57
C MET A 159 -3.40 -20.22 -17.40
N LEU A 160 -2.28 -19.51 -17.31
CA LEU A 160 -1.48 -19.35 -16.11
C LEU A 160 -1.66 -17.91 -15.63
N PHE A 161 -1.71 -17.72 -14.31
CA PHE A 161 -1.91 -16.40 -13.73
C PHE A 161 -0.65 -15.95 -13.00
N SER A 162 -0.36 -14.66 -13.07
CA SER A 162 0.76 -14.04 -12.37
C SER A 162 0.73 -14.38 -10.87
N GLY A 163 1.89 -14.67 -10.29
CA GLY A 163 2.05 -15.03 -8.89
C GLY A 163 1.78 -16.50 -8.53
N THR A 164 1.13 -17.27 -9.42
CA THR A 164 0.91 -18.71 -9.22
C THR A 164 2.19 -19.53 -9.43
N ASN A 165 2.29 -20.71 -8.84
CA ASN A 165 3.49 -21.55 -8.91
C ASN A 165 3.27 -22.81 -9.76
N ILE A 166 4.29 -23.22 -10.51
CA ILE A 166 4.23 -24.47 -11.28
C ILE A 166 4.59 -25.65 -10.39
N ALA A 167 3.58 -26.43 -10.03
CA ALA A 167 3.72 -27.61 -9.17
C ALA A 167 4.41 -28.78 -9.92
N ALA A 168 4.11 -28.95 -11.21
CA ALA A 168 4.76 -29.97 -12.03
C ALA A 168 4.68 -29.65 -13.53
N GLY A 169 5.71 -30.06 -14.27
CA GLY A 169 5.72 -30.02 -15.73
C GLY A 169 6.51 -28.85 -16.32
N LYS A 170 6.42 -28.71 -17.65
CA LYS A 170 7.06 -27.66 -18.43
C LYS A 170 6.13 -27.26 -19.57
N ALA A 171 5.98 -25.97 -19.81
CA ALA A 171 5.16 -25.46 -20.89
C ALA A 171 5.71 -24.15 -21.47
N MET A 172 5.11 -23.77 -22.59
CA MET A 172 5.29 -22.49 -23.24
C MET A 172 3.93 -21.82 -23.39
N GLY A 173 3.94 -20.50 -23.38
CA GLY A 173 2.74 -19.71 -23.60
C GLY A 173 3.07 -18.31 -24.09
N VAL A 174 2.02 -17.58 -24.46
CA VAL A 174 2.08 -16.17 -24.83
C VAL A 174 1.52 -15.32 -23.70
N VAL A 175 2.24 -14.26 -23.35
CA VAL A 175 1.78 -13.30 -22.34
C VAL A 175 0.58 -12.53 -22.87
N VAL A 176 -0.51 -12.51 -22.10
CA VAL A 176 -1.73 -11.77 -22.46
C VAL A 176 -1.88 -10.47 -21.67
N ALA A 177 -1.40 -10.44 -20.42
CA ALA A 177 -1.51 -9.28 -19.54
C ALA A 177 -0.35 -9.25 -18.55
N THR A 178 0.08 -8.05 -18.19
CA THR A 178 1.18 -7.76 -17.26
C THR A 178 0.78 -6.63 -16.30
N GLY A 179 1.46 -6.55 -15.15
CA GLY A 179 1.21 -5.51 -14.15
C GLY A 179 -0.25 -5.48 -13.65
N VAL A 180 -0.81 -4.28 -13.55
CA VAL A 180 -2.18 -4.02 -13.06
C VAL A 180 -3.28 -4.75 -13.85
N ASN A 181 -3.02 -5.10 -15.11
CA ASN A 181 -4.01 -5.78 -15.95
C ASN A 181 -4.12 -7.29 -15.69
N THR A 182 -3.21 -7.87 -14.90
CA THR A 182 -3.25 -9.28 -14.50
C THR A 182 -4.36 -9.55 -13.48
N GLU A 183 -4.76 -10.80 -13.28
CA GLU A 183 -5.75 -11.14 -12.24
C GLU A 183 -5.29 -10.73 -10.83
N ILE A 184 -4.01 -10.89 -10.49
CA ILE A 184 -3.46 -10.40 -9.21
C ILE A 184 -3.36 -8.86 -9.19
N GLY A 185 -3.10 -8.24 -10.34
CA GLY A 185 -3.09 -6.79 -10.51
C GLY A 185 -4.45 -6.16 -10.25
N LYS A 186 -5.53 -6.77 -10.75
CA LYS A 186 -6.91 -6.33 -10.48
C LYS A 186 -7.25 -6.42 -8.99
N ILE A 187 -6.85 -7.50 -8.32
CA ILE A 187 -7.02 -7.63 -6.87
C ILE A 187 -6.27 -6.52 -6.13
N ARG A 188 -5.02 -6.23 -6.55
CA ARG A 188 -4.24 -5.13 -5.98
C ARG A 188 -4.93 -3.77 -6.20
N ASP A 189 -5.43 -3.50 -7.40
CA ASP A 189 -6.11 -2.25 -7.71
C ASP A 189 -7.42 -2.11 -6.92
N GLU A 190 -8.20 -3.18 -6.75
CA GLU A 190 -9.40 -3.19 -5.89
C GLU A 190 -9.05 -2.93 -4.42
N MET A 191 -7.95 -3.50 -3.93
CA MET A 191 -7.46 -3.25 -2.57
C MET A 191 -6.99 -1.82 -2.36
N VAL A 192 -6.35 -1.20 -3.37
CA VAL A 192 -5.90 0.20 -3.32
C VAL A 192 -7.08 1.17 -3.52
N ALA A 193 -8.03 0.83 -4.38
CA ALA A 193 -9.22 1.63 -4.65
C ALA A 193 -10.23 1.59 -3.49
N THR A 194 -10.14 0.57 -2.63
CA THR A 194 -10.81 0.59 -1.34
C THR A 194 -10.10 1.64 -0.48
N GLU A 195 -10.55 2.89 -0.56
CA GLU A 195 -10.15 3.94 0.37
C GLU A 195 -10.29 3.37 1.79
N GLN A 196 -9.23 3.48 2.59
CA GLN A 196 -9.32 3.12 4.00
C GLN A 196 -10.31 4.07 4.64
N GLU A 197 -11.56 3.63 4.76
CA GLU A 197 -12.54 4.36 5.55
C GLU A 197 -12.00 4.46 6.97
N ARG A 198 -11.84 5.70 7.44
CA ARG A 198 -11.45 5.99 8.82
C ARG A 198 -12.40 5.23 9.74
N THR A 199 -11.83 4.60 10.77
CA THR A 199 -12.65 3.84 11.72
C THR A 199 -13.73 4.75 12.34
N PRO A 200 -14.91 4.21 12.70
CA PRO A 200 -15.97 5.01 13.32
C PRO A 200 -15.49 5.80 14.55
N LEU A 201 -14.51 5.28 15.28
CA LEU A 201 -13.89 5.96 16.42
C LEU A 201 -13.01 7.14 15.98
N GLN A 202 -12.17 6.97 14.94
CA GLN A 202 -11.35 8.06 14.39
C GLN A 202 -12.21 9.22 13.90
N GLN A 203 -13.29 8.93 13.17
CA GLN A 203 -14.22 9.97 12.73
C GLN A 203 -14.83 10.75 13.91
N LYS A 204 -15.15 10.06 15.01
CA LYS A 204 -15.66 10.70 16.23
C LYS A 204 -14.60 11.52 16.95
N LEU A 205 -13.34 11.11 16.91
CA LEU A 205 -12.23 11.89 17.46
C LEU A 205 -11.96 13.15 16.63
N ASP A 206 -12.04 13.06 15.30
CA ASP A 206 -11.91 14.22 14.40
C ASP A 206 -13.05 15.23 14.63
N GLU A 207 -14.30 14.75 14.69
CA GLU A 207 -15.47 15.57 15.04
C GLU A 207 -15.31 16.24 16.42
N PHE A 208 -14.82 15.48 17.40
CA PHE A 208 -14.55 16.00 18.74
C PHE A 208 -13.44 17.06 18.72
N GLY A 209 -12.39 16.86 17.93
CA GLY A 209 -11.30 17.81 17.76
C GLY A 209 -11.75 19.12 17.12
N GLU A 210 -12.59 19.06 16.09
CA GLU A 210 -13.21 20.25 15.52
C GLU A 210 -14.11 20.99 16.50
N GLN A 211 -14.93 20.26 17.28
CA GLN A 211 -15.80 20.85 18.29
C GLN A 211 -14.98 21.55 19.38
N LEU A 212 -13.94 20.89 19.88
CA LEU A 212 -13.06 21.45 20.90
C LEU A 212 -12.34 22.71 20.39
N SER A 213 -11.86 22.69 19.15
CA SER A 213 -11.23 23.85 18.51
C SER A 213 -12.17 25.06 18.40
N LYS A 214 -13.43 24.84 18.00
CA LYS A 214 -14.46 25.89 17.96
C LYS A 214 -14.73 26.47 19.36
N VAL A 215 -14.80 25.62 20.38
CA VAL A 215 -15.02 26.04 21.78
C VAL A 215 -13.84 26.86 22.30
N ILE A 216 -12.60 26.41 22.11
CA ILE A 216 -11.40 27.13 22.53
C ILE A 216 -11.35 28.51 21.86
N SER A 217 -11.55 28.56 20.54
CA SER A 217 -11.54 29.81 19.78
C SER A 217 -12.60 30.81 20.27
N LEU A 218 -13.82 30.32 20.58
CA LEU A 218 -14.90 31.15 21.12
C LEU A 218 -14.56 31.70 22.50
N ILE A 219 -13.98 30.89 23.38
CA ILE A 219 -13.55 31.33 24.72
C ILE A 219 -12.44 32.37 24.61
N CYS A 220 -11.44 32.18 23.74
CA CYS A 220 -10.37 33.17 23.52
C CYS A 220 -10.94 34.53 23.09
N ILE A 221 -11.89 34.56 22.15
CA ILE A 221 -12.56 35.79 21.71
C ILE A 221 -13.36 36.42 22.86
N ALA A 222 -14.08 35.61 23.63
CA ALA A 222 -14.88 36.10 24.76
C ALA A 222 -14.00 36.76 25.84
N VAL A 223 -12.88 36.13 26.20
CA VAL A 223 -11.91 36.68 27.15
C VAL A 223 -11.30 37.99 26.62
N TRP A 224 -10.97 38.05 25.32
CA TRP A 224 -10.46 39.27 24.69
C TRP A 224 -11.45 40.44 24.78
N ILE A 225 -12.74 40.20 24.50
CA ILE A 225 -13.80 41.22 24.61
C ILE A 225 -13.97 41.69 26.07
N ILE A 226 -13.92 40.78 27.04
CA ILE A 226 -14.05 41.14 28.46
C ILE A 226 -12.84 41.96 28.92
N ASN A 227 -11.63 41.56 28.52
CA ASN A 227 -10.40 42.22 28.93
C ASN A 227 -10.25 43.60 28.31
N ILE A 228 -10.61 43.79 27.03
CA ILE A 228 -10.49 45.09 26.36
C ILE A 228 -11.49 46.14 26.87
N GLY A 229 -12.51 45.71 27.60
CA GLY A 229 -13.50 46.58 28.26
C GLY A 229 -13.13 47.00 29.68
N HIS A 230 -12.00 46.54 30.23
CA HIS A 230 -11.43 46.95 31.52
C HIS A 230 -10.22 47.86 31.31
#